data_AF-A0A528LJ05-F1
#
_entry.id   AF-A0A528LJ05-F1
#
_cell.length_a   1.000
_cell.length_b   1.000
_cell.length_c   1.000
_cell.angle_alpha   90.00
_cell.angle_beta   90.00
_cell.angle_gamma   90.00
#
_symmetry.space_group_name_H-M   'P 1'
#
loop_
_entity.id
_entity.type
_entity.pdbx_description
1 polymer ?
#
loop_
_entity_poly.entity_id
_entity_poly.type
_entity_poly.pdbx_seq_one_letter_code
_entity_poly.pdbx_strand_id
1 'polypeptide(L)'
;YALKIARETSYIGAGTVEFLQDADTGKFYFIEVNPRIQVEHTVTEQVTGIDIVKAQIHILDGFAIGTPESGVPAQKDIRLNGHALQCRITTEDPEHNFIPDYGRITAYRGATGFGIRLDGGTAYSGAVITRFYDPLLEKVTAWAPTPAETIARMNRALREFRIRGVATNLTFLEAIINHPSFADNSYTTKFIDTTPELFASVKRQDRATKLLNYLADVSVNGHPETRGRPQPKADAAAPMVPYLNGDVPDGSKQKLEALGPEKFAAWMRAQKQVLVTDTTMRDGHQSLLATRVRTYDIAGIAGTYARALPRLLSLECWGGATFDVAMRFLTEDPWERLSLVREAAPNLLLQMLLRGANGVGYTNYPDNVVEHFVKQAAAGGIDLFRVFDCLNWVDNMR
;
A
#
# COMPACT_ATOMS: atom_id res chain seq x y z
N TYR A 1 -45.05 -20.05 -1.78
CA TYR A 1 -44.68 -21.48 -1.86
C TYR A 1 -44.18 -22.03 -0.53
N ALA A 2 -43.18 -21.41 0.10
CA ALA A 2 -42.60 -21.86 1.37
C ALA A 2 -43.63 -22.21 2.47
N LEU A 3 -44.62 -21.34 2.74
CA LEU A 3 -45.68 -21.62 3.73
C LEU A 3 -46.52 -22.86 3.40
N LYS A 4 -46.74 -23.18 2.11
CA LYS A 4 -47.48 -24.39 1.72
C LYS A 4 -46.65 -25.64 2.06
N ILE A 5 -45.37 -25.62 1.71
CA ILE A 5 -44.43 -26.72 2.00
C ILE A 5 -44.33 -26.95 3.51
N ALA A 6 -44.12 -25.88 4.29
CA ALA A 6 -44.00 -25.96 5.74
C ALA A 6 -45.27 -26.50 6.42
N ARG A 7 -46.46 -26.12 5.93
CA ARG A 7 -47.74 -26.63 6.44
C ARG A 7 -47.92 -28.11 6.12
N GLU A 8 -47.59 -28.52 4.90
CA GLU A 8 -47.72 -29.92 4.45
C GLU A 8 -46.85 -30.87 5.29
N THR A 9 -45.69 -30.41 5.75
CA THR A 9 -44.77 -31.19 6.57
C THR A 9 -44.96 -30.98 8.07
N SER A 10 -45.92 -30.16 8.50
CA SER A 10 -46.10 -29.74 9.90
C SER A 10 -44.78 -29.28 10.53
N TYR A 11 -44.05 -28.43 9.80
CA TYR A 11 -42.67 -28.07 10.11
C TYR A 11 -42.53 -27.40 11.49
N ILE A 12 -41.60 -27.88 12.31
CA ILE A 12 -41.31 -27.36 13.66
C ILE A 12 -39.91 -26.74 13.68
N GLY A 13 -39.81 -25.53 14.23
CA GLY A 13 -38.54 -24.80 14.37
C GLY A 13 -38.23 -23.88 13.18
N ALA A 14 -36.94 -23.65 12.93
CA ALA A 14 -36.47 -22.81 11.83
C ALA A 14 -35.88 -23.66 10.71
N GLY A 15 -36.27 -23.36 9.47
CA GLY A 15 -35.74 -23.96 8.27
C GLY A 15 -35.88 -23.03 7.08
N THR A 16 -35.11 -23.29 6.03
CA THR A 16 -35.09 -22.49 4.81
C THR A 16 -35.61 -23.30 3.64
N VAL A 17 -36.49 -22.72 2.84
CA VAL A 17 -36.98 -23.32 1.59
C VAL A 17 -36.29 -22.60 0.44
N GLU A 18 -35.52 -23.33 -0.35
CA GLU A 18 -34.67 -22.77 -1.40
C GLU A 18 -35.33 -22.89 -2.78
N PHE A 19 -35.13 -21.84 -3.58
CA PHE A 19 -35.63 -21.74 -4.94
C PHE A 19 -34.51 -21.22 -5.85
N LEU A 20 -34.45 -21.71 -7.09
CA LEU A 20 -33.79 -20.99 -8.17
C LEU A 20 -34.82 -20.13 -8.90
N GLN A 21 -34.44 -18.88 -9.17
CA GLN A 21 -35.17 -18.00 -10.07
C GLN A 21 -34.48 -18.03 -11.44
N ASP A 22 -35.25 -18.34 -12.47
CA ASP A 22 -34.80 -18.18 -13.86
C ASP A 22 -34.83 -16.70 -14.23
N ALA A 23 -33.66 -16.13 -14.55
CA ALA A 23 -33.49 -14.70 -14.83
C ALA A 23 -34.21 -14.26 -16.11
N ASP A 24 -34.36 -15.14 -17.09
CA ASP A 24 -35.00 -14.82 -18.38
C ASP A 24 -36.53 -14.81 -18.24
N THR A 25 -37.08 -15.72 -17.42
CA THR A 25 -38.53 -15.93 -17.31
C THR A 25 -39.14 -15.40 -16.01
N GLY A 26 -38.33 -15.09 -15.00
CA GLY A 26 -38.76 -14.70 -13.66
C GLY A 26 -39.42 -15.83 -12.84
N LYS A 27 -39.46 -17.06 -13.36
CA LYS A 27 -40.09 -18.21 -12.70
C LYS A 27 -39.23 -18.74 -11.56
N PHE A 28 -39.89 -19.17 -10.48
CA PHE A 28 -39.25 -19.80 -9.33
C PHE A 28 -39.45 -21.31 -9.36
N TYR A 29 -38.37 -22.06 -9.12
CA TYR A 29 -38.37 -23.51 -9.03
C TYR A 29 -37.81 -23.94 -7.68
N PHE A 30 -38.60 -24.72 -6.93
CA PHE A 30 -38.18 -25.29 -5.65
C PHE A 30 -37.00 -26.26 -5.86
N ILE A 31 -36.05 -26.25 -4.93
CA ILE A 31 -34.89 -27.16 -4.96
C ILE A 31 -34.87 -28.02 -3.72
N GLU A 32 -34.78 -27.40 -2.54
CA GLU A 32 -34.63 -28.13 -1.29
C GLU A 32 -35.19 -27.36 -0.09
N VAL A 33 -35.27 -28.08 1.03
CA VAL A 33 -35.47 -27.50 2.35
C VAL A 33 -34.23 -27.79 3.17
N ASN A 34 -33.63 -26.76 3.77
CA ASN A 34 -32.60 -26.91 4.78
C ASN A 34 -33.28 -26.94 6.16
N PRO A 35 -33.42 -28.11 6.82
CA PRO A 35 -34.26 -28.25 8.00
C PRO A 35 -33.51 -27.83 9.29
N ARG A 36 -32.81 -26.70 9.23
CA ARG A 36 -31.96 -26.15 10.29
C ARG A 36 -31.76 -24.66 10.09
N ILE A 37 -31.20 -24.00 11.10
CA ILE A 37 -30.66 -22.65 10.95
C ILE A 37 -29.51 -22.64 9.91
N GLN A 38 -29.40 -21.55 9.17
CA GLN A 38 -28.32 -21.35 8.18
C GLN A 38 -27.36 -20.24 8.63
N VAL A 39 -26.19 -20.19 7.98
CA VAL A 39 -25.12 -19.26 8.37
C VAL A 39 -25.53 -17.80 8.11
N GLU A 40 -26.42 -17.58 7.15
CA GLU A 40 -26.96 -16.31 6.66
C GLU A 40 -28.24 -15.85 7.37
N HIS A 41 -28.74 -16.55 8.40
CA HIS A 41 -29.92 -16.10 9.15
C HIS A 41 -29.76 -14.65 9.69
N THR A 42 -28.53 -14.22 9.94
CA THR A 42 -28.19 -12.90 10.49
C THR A 42 -28.73 -11.74 9.65
N VAL A 43 -28.77 -11.84 8.31
CA VAL A 43 -29.33 -10.78 7.46
C VAL A 43 -30.84 -10.68 7.63
N THR A 44 -31.54 -11.81 7.81
CA THR A 44 -32.98 -11.85 8.07
C THR A 44 -33.30 -11.25 9.44
N GLU A 45 -32.51 -11.57 10.47
CA GLU A 45 -32.67 -10.95 11.79
C GLU A 45 -32.51 -9.42 11.73
N GLN A 46 -31.50 -8.93 10.99
CA GLN A 46 -31.24 -7.49 10.86
C GLN A 46 -32.39 -6.74 10.18
N VAL A 47 -33.05 -7.32 9.18
CA VAL A 47 -34.12 -6.62 8.44
C VAL A 47 -35.52 -6.87 8.99
N THR A 48 -35.70 -7.85 9.88
CA THR A 48 -37.00 -8.15 10.51
C THR A 48 -37.08 -7.76 11.99
N GLY A 49 -35.93 -7.66 12.66
CA GLY A 49 -35.84 -7.45 14.10
C GLY A 49 -36.21 -8.69 14.92
N ILE A 50 -36.35 -9.86 14.30
CA ILE A 50 -36.73 -11.12 14.96
C ILE A 50 -35.46 -11.93 15.23
N ASP A 51 -35.27 -12.33 16.48
CA ASP A 51 -34.19 -13.24 16.91
C ASP A 51 -34.64 -14.69 16.63
N ILE A 52 -34.08 -15.27 15.57
CA ILE A 52 -34.45 -16.59 15.05
C ILE A 52 -34.00 -17.69 16.02
N VAL A 53 -32.85 -17.53 16.67
CA VAL A 53 -32.33 -18.52 17.62
C VAL A 53 -33.21 -18.58 18.87
N LYS A 54 -33.60 -17.43 19.44
CA LYS A 54 -34.58 -17.39 20.54
C LYS A 54 -35.91 -17.99 20.14
N ALA A 55 -36.40 -17.65 18.94
CA ALA A 55 -37.64 -18.22 18.42
C ALA A 55 -37.60 -19.75 18.34
N GLN A 56 -36.49 -20.35 17.87
CA GLN A 56 -36.32 -21.81 17.85
C GLN A 56 -36.48 -22.41 19.26
N ILE A 57 -35.85 -21.80 20.26
CA ILE A 57 -35.93 -22.28 21.65
C ILE A 57 -37.37 -22.19 22.17
N HIS A 58 -38.01 -21.03 22.04
CA HIS A 58 -39.37 -20.82 22.52
C HIS A 58 -40.43 -21.68 21.82
N ILE A 59 -40.24 -21.97 20.52
CA ILE A 59 -41.10 -22.90 19.79
C ILE A 59 -41.00 -24.31 20.39
N LEU A 60 -39.80 -24.76 20.77
CA LEU A 60 -39.61 -26.06 21.40
C LEU A 60 -40.10 -26.10 22.86
N ASP A 61 -40.14 -24.96 23.55
CA ASP A 61 -40.84 -24.81 24.84
C ASP A 61 -42.36 -24.88 24.72
N GLY A 62 -42.90 -24.89 23.49
CA GLY A 62 -44.32 -25.02 23.19
C GLY A 62 -45.07 -23.68 23.06
N PHE A 63 -44.36 -22.55 23.02
CA PHE A 63 -45.00 -21.25 22.81
C PHE A 63 -45.48 -21.07 21.36
N ALA A 64 -46.66 -20.48 21.21
CA ALA A 64 -47.31 -20.29 19.92
C ALA A 64 -46.86 -18.99 19.22
N ILE A 65 -46.47 -19.08 17.94
CA ILE A 65 -46.14 -17.90 17.12
C ILE A 65 -47.31 -16.90 17.13
N GLY A 66 -47.00 -15.62 17.32
CA GLY A 66 -47.97 -14.53 17.45
C GLY A 66 -48.30 -14.17 18.90
N THR A 67 -47.79 -14.93 19.87
CA THR A 67 -47.82 -14.57 21.29
C THR A 67 -46.52 -13.88 21.70
N PRO A 68 -46.53 -12.98 22.69
CA PRO A 68 -45.30 -12.35 23.19
C PRO A 68 -44.23 -13.35 23.64
N GLU A 69 -44.64 -14.47 24.24
CA GLU A 69 -43.76 -15.50 24.81
C GLU A 69 -42.97 -16.25 23.75
N SER A 70 -43.48 -16.35 22.52
CA SER A 70 -42.76 -17.04 21.44
C SER A 70 -41.61 -16.20 20.85
N GLY A 71 -41.57 -14.88 21.13
CA GLY A 71 -40.63 -13.95 20.52
C GLY A 71 -40.83 -13.74 19.01
N VAL A 72 -41.94 -14.23 18.43
CA VAL A 72 -42.24 -14.15 16.99
C VAL A 72 -43.60 -13.49 16.79
N PRO A 73 -43.69 -12.34 16.09
CA PRO A 73 -44.97 -11.69 15.81
C PRO A 73 -45.90 -12.53 14.95
N ALA A 74 -47.19 -12.17 14.95
CA ALA A 74 -48.12 -12.72 13.96
C ALA A 74 -47.69 -12.30 12.55
N GLN A 75 -47.98 -13.13 11.54
CA GLN A 75 -47.50 -12.94 10.16
C GLN A 75 -47.75 -11.53 9.58
N LYS A 76 -48.88 -10.90 9.93
CA LYS A 76 -49.26 -9.56 9.48
C LYS A 76 -48.40 -8.43 10.05
N ASP A 77 -47.73 -8.70 11.17
CA ASP A 77 -46.92 -7.74 11.94
C ASP A 77 -45.42 -7.91 11.66
N ILE A 78 -45.03 -8.93 10.90
CA ILE A 78 -43.67 -9.07 10.37
C ILE A 78 -43.48 -8.05 9.25
N ARG A 79 -42.54 -7.11 9.44
CA ARG A 79 -42.21 -6.04 8.49
C ARG A 79 -40.75 -6.12 8.08
N LEU A 80 -40.47 -5.73 6.84
CA LEU A 80 -39.10 -5.48 6.40
C LEU A 80 -38.70 -4.05 6.77
N ASN A 81 -37.50 -3.91 7.32
CA ASN A 81 -36.89 -2.64 7.64
C ASN A 81 -35.47 -2.61 7.07
N GLY A 82 -35.28 -1.85 6.00
CA GLY A 82 -33.99 -1.67 5.35
C GLY A 82 -33.48 -2.92 4.63
N HIS A 83 -32.16 -2.97 4.47
CA HIS A 83 -31.43 -3.98 3.71
C HIS A 83 -30.23 -4.45 4.53
N ALA A 84 -29.84 -5.71 4.37
CA ALA A 84 -28.65 -6.27 5.00
C ALA A 84 -27.88 -7.17 4.05
N LEU A 85 -26.56 -7.20 4.18
CA LEU A 85 -25.70 -8.21 3.56
C LEU A 85 -24.69 -8.75 4.55
N GLN A 86 -24.27 -10.00 4.35
CA GLN A 86 -23.26 -10.67 5.17
C GLN A 86 -22.05 -11.05 4.32
N CYS A 87 -20.86 -10.84 4.87
CA CYS A 87 -19.61 -11.38 4.36
C CYS A 87 -18.96 -12.28 5.41
N ARG A 88 -18.35 -13.39 4.97
CA ARG A 88 -17.56 -14.29 5.82
C ARG A 88 -16.09 -14.00 5.59
N ILE A 89 -15.41 -13.46 6.60
CA ILE A 89 -13.97 -13.27 6.57
C ILE A 89 -13.31 -14.61 6.90
N THR A 90 -12.46 -15.10 6.00
CA THR A 90 -11.75 -16.38 6.13
C THR A 90 -10.24 -16.19 5.98
N THR A 91 -9.45 -17.21 6.28
CA THR A 91 -8.01 -17.26 5.99
C THR A 91 -7.66 -17.71 4.56
N GLU A 92 -8.64 -17.88 3.68
CA GLU A 92 -8.38 -18.23 2.28
C GLU A 92 -7.65 -17.08 1.59
N ASP A 93 -6.47 -17.36 1.01
CA ASP A 93 -5.62 -16.36 0.37
C ASP A 93 -5.97 -16.20 -1.12
N PRO A 94 -6.58 -15.08 -1.56
CA PRO A 94 -6.90 -14.87 -2.97
C PRO A 94 -5.65 -14.80 -3.87
N GLU A 95 -4.48 -14.44 -3.32
CA GLU A 95 -3.21 -14.43 -4.06
C GLU A 95 -2.58 -15.83 -4.16
N HIS A 96 -3.11 -16.81 -3.42
CA HIS A 96 -2.62 -18.18 -3.37
C HIS A 96 -3.73 -19.21 -3.61
N ASN A 97 -4.54 -18.99 -4.65
CA ASN A 97 -5.62 -19.89 -5.09
C ASN A 97 -6.64 -20.22 -3.99
N PHE A 98 -6.92 -19.28 -3.08
CA PHE A 98 -7.82 -19.45 -1.95
C PHE A 98 -7.43 -20.61 -1.02
N ILE A 99 -6.16 -21.02 -1.02
CA ILE A 99 -5.67 -21.98 -0.04
C ILE A 99 -5.80 -21.35 1.36
N PRO A 100 -6.43 -22.03 2.33
CA PRO A 100 -6.50 -21.53 3.70
C PRO A 100 -5.13 -21.36 4.33
N ASP A 101 -4.82 -20.14 4.75
CA ASP A 101 -3.67 -19.86 5.60
C ASP A 101 -3.98 -20.25 7.06
N TYR A 102 -2.93 -20.45 7.85
CA TYR A 102 -3.01 -20.95 9.22
C TYR A 102 -1.79 -20.47 10.01
N GLY A 103 -1.91 -20.47 11.33
CA GLY A 103 -0.87 -19.96 12.20
C GLY A 103 -1.41 -18.97 13.22
N ARG A 104 -0.51 -18.15 13.76
CA ARG A 104 -0.86 -17.23 14.85
C ARG A 104 -1.29 -15.88 14.31
N ILE A 105 -2.47 -15.44 14.70
CA ILE A 105 -2.91 -14.06 14.52
C ILE A 105 -2.11 -13.17 15.46
N THR A 106 -1.27 -12.29 14.91
CA THR A 106 -0.41 -11.39 15.68
C THR A 106 -1.13 -10.11 16.09
N ALA A 107 -2.08 -9.64 15.28
CA ALA A 107 -2.97 -8.55 15.62
C ALA A 107 -4.33 -8.76 14.96
N TYR A 108 -5.39 -8.52 15.72
CA TYR A 108 -6.77 -8.55 15.26
C TYR A 108 -7.53 -7.36 15.82
N ARG A 109 -8.14 -6.59 14.91
CA ARG A 109 -9.07 -5.50 15.21
C ARG A 109 -10.21 -5.55 14.20
N GLY A 110 -11.41 -5.88 14.69
CA GLY A 110 -12.63 -5.82 13.91
C GLY A 110 -13.11 -4.39 13.68
N ALA A 111 -14.03 -4.22 12.73
CA ALA A 111 -14.68 -2.95 12.45
C ALA A 111 -16.10 -2.93 13.04
N THR A 112 -16.40 -1.93 13.85
CA THR A 112 -17.71 -1.79 14.53
C THR A 112 -18.39 -0.47 14.12
N GLY A 113 -19.47 -0.09 14.80
CA GLY A 113 -20.21 1.15 14.56
C GLY A 113 -21.64 0.88 14.08
N PHE A 114 -22.38 1.95 13.80
CA PHE A 114 -23.80 1.85 13.49
C PHE A 114 -24.07 0.94 12.30
N GLY A 115 -25.01 0.00 12.47
CA GLY A 115 -25.43 -0.96 11.46
C GLY A 115 -24.37 -2.01 11.07
N ILE A 116 -23.36 -2.24 11.92
CA ILE A 116 -22.46 -3.38 11.78
C ILE A 116 -22.72 -4.36 12.93
N ARG A 117 -23.03 -5.61 12.57
CA ARG A 117 -23.11 -6.75 13.46
C ARG A 117 -21.95 -7.69 13.16
N LEU A 118 -21.35 -8.22 14.22
CA LEU A 118 -20.23 -9.16 14.16
C LEU A 118 -20.62 -10.45 14.88
N ASP A 119 -20.46 -11.58 14.19
CA ASP A 119 -20.64 -12.91 14.74
C ASP A 119 -19.32 -13.69 14.51
N GLY A 120 -18.39 -13.53 15.45
CA GLY A 120 -17.08 -14.17 15.46
C GLY A 120 -16.94 -15.26 16.53
N GLY A 121 -15.70 -15.52 16.95
CA GLY A 121 -15.40 -16.40 18.10
C GLY A 121 -14.03 -17.09 18.03
N THR A 122 -13.51 -17.33 16.83
CA THR A 122 -12.21 -18.01 16.62
C THR A 122 -11.06 -17.02 16.47
N ALA A 123 -11.34 -15.79 16.01
CA ALA A 123 -10.32 -14.77 15.77
C ALA A 123 -10.19 -13.78 16.94
N TYR A 124 -9.00 -13.70 17.52
CA TYR A 124 -8.58 -12.69 18.48
C TYR A 124 -7.05 -12.52 18.42
N SER A 125 -6.51 -11.43 18.98
CA SER A 125 -5.06 -11.22 19.00
C SER A 125 -4.38 -12.32 19.82
N GLY A 126 -3.51 -13.10 19.19
CA GLY A 126 -2.86 -14.27 19.77
C GLY A 126 -3.51 -15.62 19.42
N ALA A 127 -4.70 -15.64 18.80
CA ALA A 127 -5.37 -16.86 18.38
C ALA A 127 -4.51 -17.69 17.41
N VAL A 128 -4.65 -19.02 17.47
CA VAL A 128 -3.95 -19.96 16.57
C VAL A 128 -4.99 -20.62 15.68
N ILE A 129 -4.94 -20.30 14.39
CA ILE A 129 -5.80 -20.91 13.37
C ILE A 129 -5.17 -22.24 12.96
N THR A 130 -5.93 -23.32 13.06
CA THR A 130 -5.52 -24.67 12.68
C THR A 130 -6.13 -25.05 11.33
N ARG A 131 -5.53 -26.04 10.66
CA ARG A 131 -5.99 -26.50 9.33
C ARG A 131 -7.13 -27.52 9.39
N PHE A 132 -7.58 -27.91 10.58
CA PHE A 132 -8.50 -29.04 10.75
C PHE A 132 -9.97 -28.69 10.53
N TYR A 133 -10.31 -27.39 10.54
CA TYR A 133 -11.67 -26.89 10.47
C TYR A 133 -11.82 -25.83 9.39
N ASP A 134 -13.05 -25.36 9.18
CA ASP A 134 -13.37 -24.25 8.27
C ASP A 134 -12.50 -23.02 8.60
N PRO A 135 -11.93 -22.32 7.60
CA PRO A 135 -11.06 -21.15 7.78
C PRO A 135 -11.78 -19.87 8.24
N LEU A 136 -13.01 -19.95 8.72
CA LEU A 136 -13.78 -18.80 9.22
C LEU A 136 -13.08 -18.08 10.38
N LEU A 137 -12.93 -16.77 10.23
CA LEU A 137 -12.48 -15.86 11.27
C LEU A 137 -13.66 -15.12 11.90
N GLU A 138 -14.51 -14.50 11.07
CA GLU A 138 -15.64 -13.71 11.53
C GLU A 138 -16.69 -13.53 10.44
N LYS A 139 -17.96 -13.46 10.83
CA LYS A 139 -19.05 -13.04 9.95
C LYS A 139 -19.37 -11.59 10.23
N VAL A 140 -19.36 -10.77 9.19
CA VAL A 140 -19.73 -9.35 9.25
C VAL A 140 -21.07 -9.21 8.58
N THR A 141 -22.05 -8.64 9.27
CA THR A 141 -23.35 -8.30 8.71
C THR A 141 -23.53 -6.79 8.76
N ALA A 142 -23.71 -6.17 7.60
CA ALA A 142 -24.02 -4.75 7.49
C ALA A 142 -25.52 -4.57 7.25
N TRP A 143 -26.12 -3.56 7.87
CA TRP A 143 -27.50 -3.14 7.66
C TRP A 143 -27.56 -1.65 7.36
N ALA A 144 -28.43 -1.22 6.45
CA ALA A 144 -28.78 0.19 6.25
C ALA A 144 -30.18 0.34 5.61
N PRO A 145 -30.78 1.55 5.60
CA PRO A 145 -32.07 1.78 4.95
C PRO A 145 -32.10 1.43 3.45
N THR A 146 -30.98 1.65 2.73
CA THR A 146 -30.88 1.40 1.29
C THR A 146 -29.82 0.34 0.96
N PRO A 147 -29.97 -0.42 -0.14
CA PRO A 147 -28.98 -1.43 -0.52
C PRO A 147 -27.61 -0.82 -0.83
N ALA A 148 -27.58 0.33 -1.53
CA ALA A 148 -26.35 1.05 -1.84
C ALA A 148 -25.59 1.49 -0.58
N GLU A 149 -26.30 2.02 0.43
CA GLU A 149 -25.67 2.37 1.71
C GLU A 149 -25.20 1.12 2.46
N THR A 150 -25.93 0.01 2.36
CA THR A 150 -25.53 -1.26 2.99
C THR A 150 -24.21 -1.77 2.40
N ILE A 151 -24.06 -1.72 1.07
CA ILE A 151 -22.82 -2.04 0.36
C ILE A 151 -21.68 -1.10 0.80
N ALA A 152 -21.91 0.21 0.81
CA ALA A 152 -20.91 1.19 1.23
C ALA A 152 -20.47 0.97 2.69
N ARG A 153 -21.41 0.61 3.56
CA ARG A 153 -21.16 0.29 4.97
C ARG A 153 -20.35 -1.00 5.14
N MET A 154 -20.67 -2.05 4.38
CA MET A 154 -19.87 -3.27 4.34
C MET A 154 -18.45 -2.97 3.84
N ASN A 155 -18.31 -2.22 2.74
CA ASN A 155 -17.01 -1.86 2.17
C ASN A 155 -16.14 -1.08 3.16
N ARG A 156 -16.73 -0.11 3.89
CA ARG A 156 -16.03 0.59 4.99
C ARG A 156 -15.55 -0.39 6.05
N ALA A 157 -16.43 -1.28 6.52
CA ALA A 157 -16.08 -2.23 7.57
C ALA A 157 -14.92 -3.14 7.12
N LEU A 158 -15.03 -3.80 5.95
CA LEU A 158 -13.99 -4.68 5.41
C LEU A 158 -12.62 -3.97 5.29
N ARG A 159 -12.60 -2.71 4.85
CA ARG A 159 -11.36 -1.90 4.74
C ARG A 159 -10.77 -1.50 6.10
N GLU A 160 -11.60 -1.39 7.13
CA GLU A 160 -11.19 -0.99 8.48
C GLU A 160 -10.61 -2.18 9.27
N PHE A 161 -11.01 -3.41 8.96
CA PHE A 161 -10.42 -4.62 9.55
C PHE A 161 -8.89 -4.60 9.50
N ARG A 162 -8.27 -4.98 10.61
CA ARG A 162 -6.82 -5.20 10.71
C ARG A 162 -6.57 -6.58 11.26
N ILE A 163 -6.23 -7.50 10.35
CA ILE A 163 -5.83 -8.86 10.67
C ILE A 163 -4.37 -9.02 10.21
N ARG A 164 -3.52 -9.55 11.08
CA ARG A 164 -2.09 -9.77 10.85
C ARG A 164 -1.69 -11.15 11.34
N GLY A 165 -0.68 -11.74 10.70
CA GLY A 165 -0.15 -13.07 11.02
C GLY A 165 -0.72 -14.19 10.15
N VAL A 166 -1.84 -13.96 9.46
CA VAL A 166 -2.41 -14.84 8.44
C VAL A 166 -2.96 -14.01 7.27
N ALA A 167 -2.98 -14.58 6.07
CA ALA A 167 -3.70 -14.06 4.92
C ALA A 167 -5.23 -14.11 5.12
N THR A 168 -5.97 -13.33 4.34
CA THR A 168 -7.44 -13.26 4.44
C THR A 168 -8.10 -12.99 3.08
N ASN A 169 -9.35 -13.39 2.93
CA ASN A 169 -10.16 -13.12 1.73
C ASN A 169 -10.73 -11.68 1.62
N LEU A 170 -10.33 -10.75 2.49
CA LEU A 170 -10.90 -9.39 2.59
C LEU A 170 -10.91 -8.63 1.26
N THR A 171 -9.82 -8.66 0.50
CA THR A 171 -9.71 -7.94 -0.78
C THR A 171 -10.64 -8.51 -1.85
N PHE A 172 -10.86 -9.83 -1.83
CA PHE A 172 -11.80 -10.49 -2.72
C PHE A 172 -13.24 -10.13 -2.37
N LEU A 173 -13.59 -10.10 -1.09
CA LEU A 173 -14.90 -9.63 -0.62
C LEU A 173 -15.15 -8.17 -1.03
N GLU A 174 -14.15 -7.30 -0.90
CA GLU A 174 -14.22 -5.91 -1.38
C GLU A 174 -14.45 -5.85 -2.90
N ALA A 175 -13.80 -6.70 -3.69
CA ALA A 175 -13.98 -6.73 -5.14
C ALA A 175 -15.41 -7.11 -5.52
N ILE A 176 -15.98 -8.13 -4.86
CA ILE A 176 -17.35 -8.61 -5.12
C ILE A 176 -18.37 -7.49 -4.85
N ILE A 177 -18.37 -6.91 -3.64
CA ILE A 177 -19.43 -5.98 -3.25
C ILE A 177 -19.37 -4.64 -4.00
N ASN A 178 -18.20 -4.28 -4.53
CA ASN A 178 -18.01 -3.07 -5.33
C ASN A 178 -18.15 -3.32 -6.84
N HIS A 179 -18.36 -4.56 -7.27
CA HIS A 179 -18.55 -4.87 -8.69
C HIS A 179 -19.90 -4.33 -9.19
N PRO A 180 -19.97 -3.70 -10.37
CA PRO A 180 -21.22 -3.14 -10.91
C PRO A 180 -22.38 -4.16 -10.92
N SER A 181 -22.10 -5.39 -11.35
CA SER A 181 -23.12 -6.45 -11.39
C SER A 181 -23.68 -6.82 -10.02
N PHE A 182 -22.90 -6.66 -8.95
CA PHE A 182 -23.39 -6.86 -7.58
C PHE A 182 -24.28 -5.69 -7.15
N ALA A 183 -23.85 -4.46 -7.45
CA ALA A 183 -24.53 -3.23 -7.06
C ALA A 183 -25.89 -3.02 -7.77
N ASP A 184 -26.02 -3.46 -9.03
CA ASP A 184 -27.25 -3.35 -9.81
C ASP A 184 -28.13 -4.61 -9.79
N ASN A 185 -27.72 -5.62 -8.99
CA ASN A 185 -28.41 -6.91 -8.84
C ASN A 185 -28.53 -7.74 -10.14
N SER A 186 -27.67 -7.52 -11.14
CA SER A 186 -27.64 -8.29 -12.39
C SER A 186 -26.85 -9.60 -12.34
N TYR A 187 -26.26 -9.94 -11.18
CA TYR A 187 -25.48 -11.15 -10.99
C TYR A 187 -26.34 -12.44 -11.01
N THR A 188 -25.73 -13.54 -11.45
CA THR A 188 -26.32 -14.89 -11.37
C THR A 188 -25.46 -15.79 -10.47
N THR A 189 -25.87 -17.03 -10.26
CA THR A 189 -25.07 -18.02 -9.51
C THR A 189 -23.70 -18.31 -10.13
N LYS A 190 -23.49 -17.97 -11.41
CA LYS A 190 -22.20 -18.12 -12.10
C LYS A 190 -21.31 -16.87 -12.05
N PHE A 191 -21.77 -15.79 -11.43
CA PHE A 191 -21.10 -14.48 -11.46
C PHE A 191 -19.60 -14.60 -11.16
N ILE A 192 -19.23 -15.11 -9.97
CA ILE A 192 -17.84 -15.23 -9.56
C ILE A 192 -17.02 -16.07 -10.55
N ASP A 193 -17.55 -17.23 -10.98
CA ASP A 193 -16.86 -18.16 -11.89
C ASP A 193 -16.58 -17.55 -13.27
N THR A 194 -17.36 -16.55 -13.68
CA THR A 194 -17.31 -15.93 -15.01
C THR A 194 -16.78 -14.50 -15.03
N THR A 195 -16.25 -14.00 -13.91
CA THR A 195 -15.77 -12.62 -13.77
C THR A 195 -14.29 -12.61 -13.34
N PRO A 196 -13.34 -12.81 -14.29
CA PRO A 196 -11.91 -12.93 -14.01
C PRO A 196 -11.30 -11.73 -13.26
N GLU A 197 -11.84 -10.54 -13.47
CA GLU A 197 -11.38 -9.29 -12.85
C GLU A 197 -11.56 -9.27 -11.33
N LEU A 198 -12.44 -10.09 -10.75
CA LEU A 198 -12.54 -10.26 -9.29
C LEU A 198 -11.27 -10.89 -8.70
N PHE A 199 -10.51 -11.62 -9.51
CA PHE A 199 -9.27 -12.29 -9.13
C PHE A 199 -8.01 -11.50 -9.54
N ALA A 200 -8.17 -10.43 -10.32
CA ALA A 200 -7.07 -9.56 -10.70
C ALA A 200 -6.66 -8.71 -9.49
N SER A 201 -5.77 -9.26 -8.65
CA SER A 201 -5.33 -8.55 -7.44
C SER A 201 -4.65 -7.23 -7.80
N VAL A 202 -5.11 -6.15 -7.18
CA VAL A 202 -4.26 -4.99 -6.94
C VAL A 202 -3.32 -5.43 -5.82
N LYS A 203 -2.13 -5.94 -6.16
CA LYS A 203 -1.08 -6.23 -5.17
C LYS A 203 -0.98 -5.05 -4.21
N ARG A 204 -1.46 -5.22 -2.97
CA ARG A 204 -1.41 -4.15 -1.98
C ARG A 204 0.06 -3.86 -1.74
N GLN A 205 0.52 -2.66 -2.10
CA GLN A 205 1.93 -2.32 -1.93
C GLN A 205 2.26 -2.28 -0.44
N ASP A 206 2.92 -3.32 0.05
CA ASP A 206 3.23 -3.49 1.46
C ASP A 206 4.48 -2.70 1.90
N ARG A 207 4.52 -1.42 1.53
CA ARG A 207 5.66 -0.53 1.82
C ARG A 207 5.90 -0.39 3.32
N ALA A 208 4.81 -0.30 4.10
CA ALA A 208 4.88 -0.16 5.55
C ALA A 208 5.50 -1.40 6.22
N THR A 209 5.05 -2.61 5.86
CA THR A 209 5.64 -3.83 6.44
C THR A 209 7.08 -4.03 5.99
N LYS A 210 7.43 -3.71 4.73
CA LYS A 210 8.84 -3.74 4.29
C LYS A 210 9.72 -2.81 5.12
N LEU A 211 9.26 -1.59 5.39
CA LEU A 211 9.98 -0.65 6.24
C LEU A 211 10.06 -1.13 7.70
N LEU A 212 8.97 -1.66 8.26
CA LEU A 212 8.95 -2.22 9.61
C LEU A 212 9.87 -3.45 9.72
N ASN A 213 9.93 -4.30 8.70
CA ASN A 213 10.84 -5.44 8.65
C ASN A 213 12.30 -4.97 8.63
N TYR A 214 12.63 -3.93 7.84
CA TYR A 214 13.96 -3.34 7.86
C TYR A 214 14.32 -2.74 9.24
N LEU A 215 13.39 -2.00 9.86
CA LEU A 215 13.59 -1.42 11.19
C LEU A 215 13.76 -2.52 12.27
N ALA A 216 12.99 -3.60 12.20
CA ALA A 216 13.10 -4.73 13.11
C ALA A 216 14.43 -5.46 12.91
N ASP A 217 14.80 -5.75 11.66
CA ASP A 217 16.04 -6.42 11.30
C ASP A 217 17.25 -5.61 11.79
N VAL A 218 17.34 -4.31 11.46
CA VAL A 218 18.48 -3.48 11.89
C VAL A 218 18.51 -3.27 13.41
N SER A 219 17.36 -3.25 14.10
CA SER A 219 17.31 -3.11 15.56
C SER A 219 17.83 -4.35 16.29
N VAL A 220 17.56 -5.54 15.76
CA VAL A 220 17.98 -6.82 16.37
C VAL A 220 19.38 -7.21 15.87
N ASN A 221 19.57 -7.14 14.55
CA ASN A 221 20.74 -7.63 13.84
C ASN A 221 21.77 -6.55 13.53
N GLY A 222 21.55 -5.28 13.90
CA GLY A 222 22.46 -4.18 13.59
C GLY A 222 22.64 -3.96 12.07
N HIS A 223 23.13 -2.79 11.68
CA HIS A 223 23.52 -2.60 10.27
C HIS A 223 24.93 -3.17 10.04
N PRO A 224 25.19 -3.97 9.00
CA PRO A 224 26.51 -4.56 8.74
C PRO A 224 27.64 -3.53 8.68
N GLU A 225 27.37 -2.35 8.10
CA GLU A 225 28.36 -1.28 7.96
C GLU A 225 28.65 -0.49 9.26
N THR A 226 27.85 -0.65 10.32
CA THR A 226 28.01 0.14 11.57
C THR A 226 28.14 -0.72 12.82
N ARG A 227 27.70 -1.98 12.79
CA ARG A 227 27.86 -2.91 13.90
C ARG A 227 29.34 -3.06 14.25
N GLY A 228 29.67 -2.85 15.52
CA GLY A 228 31.06 -2.92 16.02
C GLY A 228 31.92 -1.70 15.73
N ARG A 229 31.35 -0.63 15.13
CA ARG A 229 32.03 0.67 14.94
C ARG A 229 31.61 1.68 16.03
N PRO A 230 32.37 2.78 16.22
CA PRO A 230 31.98 3.85 17.14
C PRO A 230 30.57 4.36 16.85
N GLN A 231 29.77 4.51 17.91
CA GLN A 231 28.40 5.01 17.81
C GLN A 231 28.34 6.52 18.09
N PRO A 232 27.39 7.24 17.48
CA PRO A 232 27.04 8.59 17.92
C PRO A 232 26.60 8.60 19.39
N LYS A 233 26.69 9.76 20.04
CA LYS A 233 26.16 9.92 21.39
C LYS A 233 24.63 9.72 21.38
N ALA A 234 24.10 9.09 22.43
CA ALA A 234 22.67 8.82 22.54
C ALA A 234 21.81 10.09 22.60
N ASP A 235 22.39 11.21 23.06
CA ASP A 235 21.77 12.54 23.18
C ASP A 235 22.15 13.49 22.03
N ALA A 236 22.70 12.95 20.92
CA ALA A 236 23.06 13.77 19.77
C ALA A 236 21.84 14.54 19.23
N ALA A 237 22.00 15.85 19.05
CA ALA A 237 20.95 16.70 18.50
C ALA A 237 20.64 16.32 17.05
N ALA A 238 19.34 16.28 16.71
CA ALA A 238 18.92 16.09 15.33
C ALA A 238 19.37 17.29 14.47
N PRO A 239 19.78 17.06 13.20
CA PRO A 239 20.08 18.14 12.27
C PRO A 239 18.86 19.05 12.11
N MET A 240 19.05 20.36 12.27
CA MET A 240 18.01 21.36 11.98
C MET A 240 18.30 22.01 10.64
N VAL A 241 17.38 21.85 9.69
CA VAL A 241 17.46 22.54 8.39
C VAL A 241 17.24 24.04 8.63
N PRO A 242 18.17 24.92 8.22
CA PRO A 242 17.98 26.37 8.37
C PRO A 242 16.75 26.85 7.60
N TYR A 243 15.86 27.57 8.30
CA TYR A 243 14.66 28.15 7.72
C TYR A 243 15.00 29.45 6.97
N LEU A 244 14.58 29.52 5.70
CA LEU A 244 14.73 30.70 4.85
C LEU A 244 13.43 30.92 4.08
N ASN A 245 12.90 32.14 4.18
CA ASN A 245 11.75 32.60 3.40
C ASN A 245 12.17 33.29 2.10
N GLY A 246 11.26 33.33 1.13
CA GLY A 246 11.44 34.03 -0.14
C GLY A 246 11.85 33.12 -1.29
N ASP A 247 11.60 33.55 -2.52
CA ASP A 247 11.77 32.73 -3.72
C ASP A 247 13.24 32.34 -4.01
N VAL A 248 13.42 31.28 -4.80
CA VAL A 248 14.74 30.86 -5.26
C VAL A 248 15.17 31.79 -6.40
N PRO A 249 16.24 32.60 -6.25
CA PRO A 249 16.67 33.51 -7.30
C PRO A 249 17.38 32.75 -8.43
N ASP A 250 17.34 33.30 -9.65
CA ASP A 250 18.08 32.76 -10.80
C ASP A 250 19.58 32.66 -10.51
N GLY A 251 20.19 31.56 -10.95
CA GLY A 251 21.60 31.26 -10.70
C GLY A 251 22.37 30.82 -11.94
N SER A 252 23.42 30.04 -11.72
CA SER A 252 24.28 29.52 -12.78
C SER A 252 23.54 28.58 -13.73
N LYS A 253 22.49 27.89 -13.27
CA LYS A 253 21.66 26.99 -14.08
C LYS A 253 20.93 27.73 -15.20
N GLN A 254 20.14 28.75 -14.84
CA GLN A 254 19.40 29.57 -15.82
C GLN A 254 20.37 30.25 -16.79
N LYS A 255 21.54 30.65 -16.30
CA LYS A 255 22.58 31.25 -17.14
C LYS A 255 23.16 30.26 -18.15
N LEU A 256 23.40 29.01 -17.78
CA LEU A 256 23.83 27.97 -18.71
C LEU A 256 22.76 27.69 -19.77
N GLU A 257 21.49 27.58 -19.36
CA GLU A 257 20.36 27.36 -20.28
C GLU A 257 20.23 28.49 -21.31
N ALA A 258 20.38 29.74 -20.87
CA ALA A 258 20.27 30.90 -21.75
C ALA A 258 21.46 31.06 -22.71
N LEU A 259 22.67 30.73 -22.27
CA LEU A 259 23.89 30.98 -23.05
C LEU A 259 24.35 29.78 -23.88
N GLY A 260 24.03 28.55 -23.44
CA GLY A 260 24.70 27.35 -23.91
C GLY A 260 26.15 27.22 -23.37
N PRO A 261 26.78 26.04 -23.47
CA PRO A 261 28.02 25.72 -22.78
C PRO A 261 29.22 26.59 -23.21
N GLU A 262 29.37 26.86 -24.51
CA GLU A 262 30.51 27.64 -25.02
C GLU A 262 30.50 29.10 -24.54
N LYS A 263 29.34 29.77 -24.64
CA LYS A 263 29.19 31.14 -24.17
C LYS A 263 29.17 31.22 -22.64
N PHE A 264 28.67 30.19 -21.96
CA PHE A 264 28.79 30.08 -20.51
C PHE A 264 30.26 30.02 -20.07
N ALA A 265 31.11 29.24 -20.76
CA ALA A 265 32.54 29.19 -20.50
C ALA A 265 33.22 30.55 -20.74
N ALA A 266 32.85 31.25 -21.82
CA ALA A 266 33.34 32.61 -22.05
C ALA A 266 32.90 33.59 -20.95
N TRP A 267 31.65 33.48 -20.48
CA TRP A 267 31.14 34.25 -19.34
C TRP A 267 31.92 33.97 -18.05
N MET A 268 32.21 32.69 -17.76
CA MET A 268 33.05 32.29 -16.61
C MET A 268 34.43 32.93 -16.71
N ARG A 269 35.07 32.86 -17.88
CA ARG A 269 36.40 33.45 -18.13
C ARG A 269 36.42 34.97 -17.93
N ALA A 270 35.32 35.65 -18.22
CA ALA A 270 35.18 37.09 -18.05
C ALA A 270 34.84 37.51 -16.60
N GLN A 271 34.54 36.57 -15.69
CA GLN A 271 34.24 36.92 -14.30
C GLN A 271 35.49 37.46 -13.58
N LYS A 272 35.33 38.64 -12.95
CA LYS A 272 36.36 39.20 -12.06
C LYS A 272 36.39 38.53 -10.68
N GLN A 273 35.24 38.01 -10.25
CA GLN A 273 35.08 37.29 -8.99
C GLN A 273 35.43 35.82 -9.15
N VAL A 274 35.99 35.21 -8.10
CA VAL A 274 36.17 33.76 -8.06
C VAL A 274 34.81 33.07 -8.02
N LEU A 275 34.64 32.08 -8.88
CA LEU A 275 33.49 31.19 -8.89
C LEU A 275 33.79 29.98 -8.02
N VAL A 276 32.83 29.56 -7.19
CA VAL A 276 33.04 28.53 -6.16
C VAL A 276 32.11 27.35 -6.41
N THR A 277 32.68 26.14 -6.39
CA THR A 277 31.94 24.87 -6.35
C THR A 277 31.99 24.33 -4.93
N ASP A 278 30.83 24.00 -4.37
CA ASP A 278 30.76 23.29 -3.09
C ASP A 278 30.87 21.77 -3.33
N THR A 279 31.75 21.09 -2.60
CA THR A 279 32.02 19.64 -2.75
C THR A 279 31.50 18.80 -1.58
N THR A 280 30.74 19.41 -0.66
CA THR A 280 30.24 18.76 0.57
C THR A 280 29.41 17.51 0.27
N MET A 281 28.61 17.56 -0.80
CA MET A 281 27.68 16.48 -1.17
C MET A 281 28.35 15.32 -1.93
N ARG A 282 29.64 15.41 -2.26
CA ARG A 282 30.39 14.38 -2.99
C ARG A 282 31.78 14.17 -2.41
N ASP A 283 32.76 15.01 -2.76
CA ASP A 283 34.17 14.78 -2.41
C ASP A 283 34.44 14.90 -0.91
N GLY A 284 33.74 15.81 -0.24
CA GLY A 284 33.93 16.04 1.20
C GLY A 284 33.69 14.77 2.00
N HIS A 285 32.51 14.16 1.84
CA HIS A 285 32.19 12.93 2.55
C HIS A 285 32.81 11.67 1.95
N GLN A 286 33.13 11.66 0.65
CA GLN A 286 33.96 10.61 0.06
C GLN A 286 35.33 10.53 0.74
N SER A 287 35.94 11.69 1.04
CA SER A 287 37.25 11.79 1.70
C SER A 287 37.19 11.51 3.20
N LEU A 288 36.17 12.01 3.89
CA LEU A 288 36.12 12.02 5.36
C LEU A 288 35.25 10.91 5.97
N LEU A 289 34.25 10.44 5.24
CA LEU A 289 33.20 9.56 5.75
C LEU A 289 32.97 8.34 4.84
N ALA A 290 33.99 7.94 4.07
CA ALA A 290 33.94 6.80 3.16
C ALA A 290 32.69 6.79 2.26
N THR A 291 32.26 7.98 1.82
CA THR A 291 31.11 8.17 0.93
C THR A 291 29.76 7.78 1.56
N ARG A 292 29.65 7.75 2.90
CA ARG A 292 28.47 7.22 3.61
C ARG A 292 27.38 8.26 3.94
N VAL A 293 27.49 9.49 3.45
CA VAL A 293 26.41 10.48 3.63
C VAL A 293 25.24 10.12 2.71
N ARG A 294 24.04 10.09 3.31
CA ARG A 294 22.81 9.52 2.72
C ARG A 294 21.98 10.57 1.97
N THR A 295 21.09 10.09 1.10
CA THR A 295 20.16 10.95 0.36
C THR A 295 19.30 11.80 1.28
N TYR A 296 18.87 11.26 2.42
CA TYR A 296 18.07 11.97 3.42
C TYR A 296 18.73 13.29 3.87
N ASP A 297 20.02 13.25 4.20
CA ASP A 297 20.75 14.43 4.69
C ASP A 297 21.11 15.40 3.55
N ILE A 298 21.50 14.87 2.38
CA ILE A 298 21.90 15.68 1.22
C ILE A 298 20.71 16.42 0.62
N ALA A 299 19.60 15.72 0.36
CA ALA A 299 18.41 16.32 -0.22
C ALA A 299 17.75 17.30 0.76
N GLY A 300 17.79 17.00 2.07
CA GLY A 300 17.21 17.84 3.11
C GLY A 300 17.79 19.27 3.19
N ILE A 301 19.03 19.47 2.74
CA ILE A 301 19.70 20.79 2.77
C ILE A 301 19.78 21.50 1.41
N ALA A 302 19.55 20.79 0.30
CA ALA A 302 19.73 21.33 -1.05
C ALA A 302 18.89 22.61 -1.32
N GLY A 303 17.66 22.67 -0.80
CA GLY A 303 16.80 23.87 -0.92
C GLY A 303 17.34 25.09 -0.18
N THR A 304 18.07 24.89 0.93
CA THR A 304 18.73 25.97 1.66
C THR A 304 19.90 26.53 0.84
N TYR A 305 20.69 25.68 0.18
CA TYR A 305 21.75 26.12 -0.75
C TYR A 305 21.19 27.00 -1.86
N ALA A 306 20.10 26.57 -2.48
CA ALA A 306 19.43 27.29 -3.56
C ALA A 306 19.04 28.73 -3.17
N ARG A 307 18.56 28.93 -1.93
CA ARG A 307 18.09 30.22 -1.42
C ARG A 307 19.20 31.07 -0.81
N ALA A 308 20.04 30.50 0.06
CA ALA A 308 21.07 31.25 0.77
C ALA A 308 22.35 31.46 -0.03
N LEU A 309 22.70 30.52 -0.90
CA LEU A 309 23.98 30.51 -1.63
C LEU A 309 23.79 30.50 -3.16
N PRO A 310 22.93 31.36 -3.74
CA PRO A 310 22.61 31.31 -5.17
C PRO A 310 23.77 31.74 -6.08
N ARG A 311 24.86 32.26 -5.51
CA ARG A 311 26.06 32.70 -6.24
C ARG A 311 27.11 31.59 -6.42
N LEU A 312 26.85 30.39 -5.90
CA LEU A 312 27.71 29.23 -6.18
C LEU A 312 27.71 28.94 -7.69
N LEU A 313 28.85 28.49 -8.20
CA LEU A 313 28.94 27.97 -9.56
C LEU A 313 28.15 26.67 -9.67
N SER A 314 28.48 25.71 -8.81
CA SER A 314 27.89 24.38 -8.84
C SER A 314 27.88 23.74 -7.44
N LEU A 315 27.00 22.75 -7.28
CA LEU A 315 27.08 21.75 -6.24
C LEU A 315 27.68 20.50 -6.85
N GLU A 316 28.86 20.07 -6.39
CA GLU A 316 29.38 18.75 -6.74
C GLU A 316 28.73 17.71 -5.83
N CYS A 317 27.74 17.00 -6.39
CA CYS A 317 26.82 16.16 -5.63
C CYS A 317 26.70 14.72 -6.18
N TRP A 318 27.46 14.39 -7.22
CA TRP A 318 27.28 13.13 -7.94
C TRP A 318 28.57 12.59 -8.60
N GLY A 319 28.53 11.34 -9.05
CA GLY A 319 29.69 10.67 -9.63
C GLY A 319 30.78 10.29 -8.62
N GLY A 320 31.94 9.88 -9.09
CA GLY A 320 32.94 9.24 -8.24
C GLY A 320 32.37 7.98 -7.57
N ALA A 321 32.63 7.79 -6.28
CA ALA A 321 32.17 6.61 -5.54
C ALA A 321 30.70 6.68 -5.08
N THR A 322 30.00 7.82 -5.24
CA THR A 322 28.65 7.94 -4.68
C THR A 322 27.65 7.04 -5.39
N PHE A 323 27.87 6.72 -6.68
CA PHE A 323 26.94 5.94 -7.49
C PHE A 323 26.82 4.50 -6.97
N ASP A 324 27.95 3.81 -6.78
CA ASP A 324 27.94 2.44 -6.28
C ASP A 324 27.63 2.37 -4.79
N VAL A 325 28.16 3.32 -3.99
CA VAL A 325 28.05 3.26 -2.53
C VAL A 325 26.60 3.44 -2.08
N ALA A 326 25.85 4.30 -2.76
CA ALA A 326 24.42 4.49 -2.54
C ALA A 326 23.67 3.14 -2.62
N MET A 327 23.85 2.41 -3.71
CA MET A 327 23.16 1.13 -3.90
C MET A 327 23.70 0.04 -2.97
N ARG A 328 25.02 -0.08 -2.86
CA ARG A 328 25.68 -1.23 -2.22
C ARG A 328 25.62 -1.16 -0.70
N PHE A 329 25.79 0.02 -0.12
CA PHE A 329 26.00 0.18 1.32
C PHE A 329 24.93 1.03 2.01
N LEU A 330 24.20 1.86 1.26
CA LEU A 330 23.17 2.74 1.81
C LEU A 330 21.76 2.28 1.44
N THR A 331 21.63 1.28 0.57
CA THR A 331 20.35 0.72 0.10
C THR A 331 19.43 1.80 -0.48
N GLU A 332 20.00 2.70 -1.27
CA GLU A 332 19.29 3.81 -1.89
C GLU A 332 19.72 4.01 -3.36
N ASP A 333 18.85 4.63 -4.15
CA ASP A 333 19.09 4.86 -5.57
C ASP A 333 19.83 6.20 -5.79
N PRO A 334 21.02 6.21 -6.42
CA PRO A 334 21.72 7.44 -6.74
C PRO A 334 20.92 8.35 -7.68
N TRP A 335 20.05 7.81 -8.55
CA TRP A 335 19.21 8.60 -9.45
C TRP A 335 18.11 9.36 -8.70
N GLU A 336 17.50 8.73 -7.70
CA GLU A 336 16.56 9.39 -6.80
C GLU A 336 17.23 10.55 -6.06
N ARG A 337 18.47 10.33 -5.56
CA ARG A 337 19.27 11.39 -4.94
C ARG A 337 19.46 12.59 -5.87
N LEU A 338 19.82 12.33 -7.13
CA LEU A 338 20.01 13.38 -8.13
C LEU A 338 18.72 14.16 -8.38
N SER A 339 17.60 13.46 -8.56
CA SER A 339 16.27 14.09 -8.77
C SER A 339 15.89 15.01 -7.62
N LEU A 340 16.01 14.53 -6.38
CA LEU A 340 15.65 15.31 -5.19
C LEU A 340 16.52 16.56 -5.04
N VAL A 341 17.82 16.46 -5.31
CA VAL A 341 18.73 17.62 -5.28
C VAL A 341 18.40 18.59 -6.42
N ARG A 342 18.10 18.08 -7.62
CA ARG A 342 17.72 18.89 -8.79
C ARG A 342 16.45 19.69 -8.55
N GLU A 343 15.42 19.04 -8.00
CA GLU A 343 14.15 19.66 -7.63
C GLU A 343 14.33 20.73 -6.56
N ALA A 344 15.14 20.43 -5.53
CA ALA A 344 15.35 21.34 -4.41
C ALA A 344 16.26 22.54 -4.76
N ALA A 345 17.23 22.37 -5.65
CA ALA A 345 18.18 23.41 -6.05
C ALA A 345 18.08 23.73 -7.55
N PRO A 346 16.96 24.29 -8.05
CA PRO A 346 16.72 24.47 -9.50
C PRO A 346 17.60 25.56 -10.14
N ASN A 347 18.28 26.38 -9.35
CA ASN A 347 19.04 27.54 -9.81
C ASN A 347 20.57 27.32 -9.89
N LEU A 348 21.08 26.25 -9.28
CA LEU A 348 22.51 25.93 -9.26
C LEU A 348 22.83 24.84 -10.29
N LEU A 349 24.03 24.88 -10.87
CA LEU A 349 24.53 23.76 -11.67
C LEU A 349 24.76 22.54 -10.78
N LEU A 350 24.31 21.37 -11.23
CA LEU A 350 24.70 20.11 -10.60
C LEU A 350 25.91 19.55 -11.31
N GLN A 351 26.95 19.27 -10.54
CA GLN A 351 28.23 18.80 -11.04
C GLN A 351 28.50 17.36 -10.63
N MET A 352 29.09 16.59 -11.54
CA MET A 352 29.61 15.26 -11.25
C MET A 352 31.08 15.09 -11.60
N LEU A 353 31.73 14.14 -10.91
CA LEU A 353 33.02 13.59 -11.31
C LEU A 353 32.81 12.36 -12.21
N LEU A 354 33.39 12.38 -13.41
CA LEU A 354 33.27 11.32 -14.40
C LEU A 354 34.66 10.83 -14.83
N ARG A 355 34.90 9.52 -14.83
CA ARG A 355 36.11 8.96 -15.45
C ARG A 355 35.83 8.70 -16.93
N GLY A 356 36.67 9.22 -17.83
CA GLY A 356 36.42 9.19 -19.28
C GLY A 356 36.13 7.79 -19.82
N ALA A 357 37.02 6.84 -19.54
CA ALA A 357 36.95 5.47 -20.06
C ALA A 357 35.73 4.65 -19.61
N ASN A 358 35.07 5.01 -18.50
CA ASN A 358 34.11 4.10 -17.88
C ASN A 358 32.98 4.74 -17.05
N GLY A 359 32.82 6.06 -17.14
CA GLY A 359 31.81 6.80 -16.41
C GLY A 359 31.98 6.75 -14.89
N VAL A 360 31.17 5.91 -14.24
CA VAL A 360 31.19 5.67 -12.78
C VAL A 360 31.41 4.19 -12.42
N GLY A 361 31.73 3.36 -13.41
CA GLY A 361 31.93 1.93 -13.19
C GLY A 361 33.37 1.54 -12.84
N TYR A 362 33.57 0.23 -12.65
CA TYR A 362 34.83 -0.33 -12.13
C TYR A 362 35.69 -1.04 -13.18
N THR A 363 35.18 -1.22 -14.39
CA THR A 363 35.87 -1.85 -15.52
C THR A 363 35.78 -0.93 -16.74
N ASN A 364 36.37 -1.32 -17.85
CA ASN A 364 36.17 -0.65 -19.14
C ASN A 364 34.81 -1.05 -19.73
N TYR A 365 34.13 -0.10 -20.36
CA TYR A 365 32.89 -0.34 -21.09
C TYR A 365 33.05 0.10 -22.54
N PRO A 366 32.30 -0.49 -23.48
CA PRO A 366 32.31 0.00 -24.85
C PRO A 366 31.70 1.41 -24.92
N ASP A 367 32.12 2.18 -25.92
CA ASP A 367 31.78 3.61 -26.08
C ASP A 367 30.27 3.87 -25.97
N ASN A 368 29.45 3.03 -26.60
CA ASN A 368 27.99 3.17 -26.58
C ASN A 368 27.38 3.10 -25.17
N VAL A 369 28.02 2.39 -24.23
CA VAL A 369 27.59 2.33 -22.83
C VAL A 369 27.93 3.62 -22.11
N VAL A 370 29.13 4.17 -22.35
CA VAL A 370 29.58 5.44 -21.76
C VAL A 370 28.73 6.59 -22.29
N GLU A 371 28.48 6.65 -23.60
CA GLU A 371 27.58 7.61 -24.23
C GLU A 371 26.15 7.53 -23.66
N HIS A 372 25.63 6.30 -23.51
CA HIS A 372 24.32 6.10 -22.91
C HIS A 372 24.26 6.61 -21.47
N PHE A 373 25.29 6.31 -20.66
CA PHE A 373 25.37 6.77 -19.28
C PHE A 373 25.39 8.30 -19.20
N VAL A 374 26.22 8.97 -20.02
CA VAL A 374 26.28 10.44 -20.05
C VAL A 374 24.94 11.03 -20.47
N LYS A 375 24.27 10.44 -21.45
CA LYS A 375 22.94 10.86 -21.88
C LYS A 375 21.91 10.76 -20.74
N GLN A 376 21.91 9.68 -19.99
CA GLN A 376 21.02 9.53 -18.84
C GLN A 376 21.38 10.49 -17.70
N ALA A 377 22.68 10.68 -17.41
CA ALA A 377 23.13 11.61 -16.38
C ALA A 377 22.72 13.06 -16.67
N ALA A 378 22.83 13.48 -17.94
CA ALA A 378 22.36 14.79 -18.39
C ALA A 378 20.82 14.89 -18.28
N ALA A 379 20.08 13.86 -18.72
CA ALA A 379 18.63 13.82 -18.60
C ALA A 379 18.14 13.82 -17.13
N GLY A 380 18.92 13.21 -16.23
CA GLY A 380 18.67 13.22 -14.78
C GLY A 380 18.98 14.55 -14.10
N GLY A 381 19.62 15.49 -14.79
CA GLY A 381 19.82 16.86 -14.32
C GLY A 381 21.27 17.27 -14.00
N ILE A 382 22.28 16.46 -14.36
CA ILE A 382 23.68 16.89 -14.33
C ILE A 382 23.93 17.93 -15.42
N ASP A 383 24.53 19.06 -15.03
CA ASP A 383 24.84 20.15 -15.94
C ASP A 383 26.35 20.26 -16.24
N LEU A 384 27.21 19.91 -15.28
CA LEU A 384 28.66 20.09 -15.35
C LEU A 384 29.38 18.75 -15.13
N PHE A 385 30.00 18.22 -16.19
CA PHE A 385 30.78 17.00 -16.15
C PHE A 385 32.27 17.32 -15.98
N ARG A 386 32.85 16.99 -14.83
CA ARG A 386 34.30 17.02 -14.62
C ARG A 386 34.88 15.68 -15.08
N VAL A 387 35.34 15.63 -16.33
CA VAL A 387 35.93 14.43 -16.95
C VAL A 387 37.42 14.37 -16.64
N PHE A 388 37.91 13.20 -16.24
CA PHE A 388 39.33 12.95 -16.04
C PHE A 388 39.73 11.54 -16.50
N ASP A 389 41.02 11.37 -16.77
CA ASP A 389 41.67 10.07 -16.92
C ASP A 389 42.74 9.91 -15.84
N CYS A 390 42.91 8.70 -15.32
CA CYS A 390 43.83 8.43 -14.21
C CYS A 390 45.31 8.60 -14.58
N LEU A 391 45.65 8.62 -15.87
CA LEU A 391 47.00 8.79 -16.41
C LEU A 391 47.13 10.07 -17.26
N ASN A 392 46.12 10.95 -17.25
CA ASN A 392 46.04 12.13 -18.13
C ASN A 392 46.14 11.77 -19.63
N TRP A 393 45.68 10.60 -20.04
CA TRP A 393 45.66 10.22 -21.45
C TRP A 393 44.44 10.80 -22.16
N VAL A 394 44.69 11.81 -22.99
CA VAL A 394 43.65 12.59 -23.68
C VAL A 394 42.75 11.73 -24.56
N ASP A 395 43.29 10.71 -25.24
CA ASP A 395 42.46 9.87 -26.11
C ASP A 395 41.44 9.05 -25.34
N ASN A 396 41.69 8.79 -24.05
CA ASN A 396 40.77 8.11 -23.13
C ASN A 396 39.69 9.04 -22.54
N MET A 397 39.72 10.32 -22.94
CA MET A 397 38.77 11.37 -22.57
C MET A 397 38.04 11.98 -23.76
N ARG A 398 38.41 11.59 -25.00
CA ARG A 398 37.67 11.94 -26.21
C ARG A 398 36.37 11.17 -26.25
#